data_AF-A0A6L4A2R0-F1
#
_entry.id   AF-A0A6L4A2R0-F1
#
_cell.length_a   1.000
_cell.length_b   1.000
_cell.length_c   1.000
_cell.angle_alpha   90.00
_cell.angle_beta   90.00
_cell.angle_gamma   90.00
#
_symmetry.space_group_name_H-M   'P 1'
#
loop_
_entity.id
_entity.type
_entity.pdbx_description
1 polymer ?
#
loop_
_entity_poly.entity_id
_entity_poly.type
_entity_poly.pdbx_seq_one_letter_code
_entity_poly.pdbx_strand_id
1 'polypeptide(L)'
;VSTMHAAKGLEWDRVYLMAVNNYSFPSALDYEEYLGEKRFIRDNLNLDAEVLAQLDALMNKRPDDYEPGPASQQARIDYAAERLRLLYVGITRAKSDLSITWNVGRYWERGGSFVKQPAVPLYYLREVINGDA
;
A
#
# COMPACT_ATOMS: atom_id res chain seq x y z
N VAL A 1 7.10 -21.75 0.99
CA VAL A 1 7.00 -20.28 1.11
C VAL A 1 6.91 -19.70 -0.29
N SER A 2 5.95 -18.82 -0.56
CA SER A 2 5.76 -18.18 -1.87
C SER A 2 5.44 -16.68 -1.68
N THR A 3 5.61 -15.88 -2.73
CA THR A 3 5.18 -14.47 -2.73
C THR A 3 3.70 -14.38 -3.14
N MET A 4 2.99 -13.31 -2.75
CA MET A 4 1.57 -13.14 -3.10
C MET A 4 1.31 -13.15 -4.61
N HIS A 5 2.22 -12.57 -5.41
CA HIS A 5 2.11 -12.57 -6.87
C HIS A 5 2.23 -13.99 -7.45
N ALA A 6 3.21 -14.76 -6.98
CA ALA A 6 3.42 -16.14 -7.43
C ALA A 6 2.34 -17.11 -6.93
N ALA A 7 1.55 -16.72 -5.92
CA ALA A 7 0.46 -17.51 -5.39
C ALA A 7 -0.85 -17.39 -6.21
N LYS A 8 -0.91 -16.51 -7.21
CA LYS A 8 -2.10 -16.32 -8.05
C LYS A 8 -2.44 -17.62 -8.79
N GLY A 9 -3.67 -18.10 -8.62
CA GLY A 9 -4.15 -19.35 -9.23
C GLY A 9 -3.80 -20.62 -8.45
N LEU A 10 -3.09 -20.50 -7.32
CA LEU A 10 -2.82 -21.60 -6.39
C LEU A 10 -3.73 -21.48 -5.17
N GLU A 11 -3.91 -22.57 -4.44
CA GLU A 11 -4.73 -22.61 -3.23
C GLU A 11 -4.13 -23.59 -2.21
N TRP A 12 -4.33 -23.33 -0.92
CA TRP A 12 -3.82 -24.15 0.17
C TRP A 12 -4.86 -24.28 1.28
N ASP A 13 -4.80 -25.39 2.02
CA ASP A 13 -5.68 -25.60 3.19
C ASP A 13 -5.44 -24.54 4.27
N ARG A 14 -4.16 -24.17 4.47
CA ARG A 14 -3.76 -23.14 5.42
C ARG A 14 -2.81 -22.12 4.79
N VAL A 15 -3.07 -20.84 5.03
CA VAL A 15 -2.25 -19.72 4.56
C VAL A 15 -1.83 -18.84 5.72
N TYR A 16 -0.55 -18.46 5.73
CA TYR A 16 0.02 -17.52 6.67
C TYR A 16 0.46 -16.26 5.91
N LEU A 17 -0.26 -15.14 6.12
CA LEU A 17 0.11 -13.83 5.60
C LEU A 17 0.92 -13.09 6.67
N MET A 18 2.18 -12.81 6.37
CA MET A 18 3.09 -12.15 7.30
C MET A 18 3.37 -10.71 6.87
N ALA A 19 3.76 -9.87 7.83
CA ALA A 19 4.19 -8.50 7.59
C ALA A 19 3.11 -7.58 6.98
N VAL A 20 1.84 -7.80 7.34
CA VAL A 20 0.71 -6.97 6.89
C VAL A 20 0.61 -5.68 7.72
N ASN A 21 1.57 -4.77 7.51
CA ASN A 21 1.65 -3.47 8.17
C ASN A 21 1.41 -2.31 7.19
N ASN A 22 1.31 -1.09 7.71
CA ASN A 22 1.06 0.14 6.96
C ASN A 22 2.16 0.52 5.94
N TYR A 23 3.32 -0.14 5.97
CA TYR A 23 4.36 0.03 4.97
C TYR A 23 4.16 -0.92 3.76
N SER A 24 3.83 -2.18 4.03
CA SER A 24 3.57 -3.18 2.98
C SER A 24 2.21 -2.97 2.30
N PHE A 25 1.21 -2.51 3.08
CA PHE A 25 -0.17 -2.29 2.66
C PHE A 25 -0.67 -0.92 3.16
N PRO A 26 -0.17 0.20 2.61
CA PRO A 26 -0.69 1.51 2.93
C PRO A 26 -2.10 1.71 2.37
N SER A 27 -2.79 2.71 2.90
CA SER A 27 -4.22 2.99 2.69
C SER A 27 -4.47 4.40 2.16
N ALA A 28 -3.48 4.99 1.46
CA ALA A 28 -3.54 6.34 0.90
C ALA A 28 -3.69 7.45 1.95
N LEU A 29 -3.24 7.23 3.19
CA LEU A 29 -3.21 8.25 4.25
C LEU A 29 -1.91 9.06 4.24
N ASP A 30 -1.99 10.34 4.63
CA ASP A 30 -0.86 11.29 4.54
C ASP A 30 0.32 10.96 5.47
N TYR A 31 0.07 10.27 6.57
CA TYR A 31 1.10 9.89 7.55
C TYR A 31 1.79 8.56 7.20
N GLU A 32 1.34 7.87 6.16
CA GLU A 32 1.92 6.61 5.70
C GLU A 32 3.09 6.85 4.74
N GLU A 33 3.89 5.80 4.53
CA GLU A 33 5.05 5.87 3.66
C GLU A 33 4.77 5.13 2.35
N TYR A 34 5.04 5.81 1.24
CA TYR A 34 4.88 5.26 -0.10
C TYR A 34 6.24 5.02 -0.74
N LEU A 35 6.40 3.88 -1.41
CA LEU A 35 7.67 3.51 -2.04
C LEU A 35 8.12 4.52 -3.11
N GLY A 36 7.17 5.15 -3.81
CA GLY A 36 7.43 6.17 -4.83
C GLY A 36 7.75 7.55 -4.27
N GLU A 37 7.53 7.79 -2.98
CA GLU A 37 7.67 9.11 -2.35
C GLU A 37 8.89 9.12 -1.43
N LYS A 38 10.04 9.42 -2.01
CA LYS A 38 11.27 9.41 -1.24
C LYS A 38 11.30 10.66 -0.36
N ARG A 39 11.45 10.49 0.95
CA ARG A 39 11.42 11.58 1.95
C ARG A 39 12.43 12.71 1.73
N PHE A 40 13.48 12.47 0.94
CA PHE A 40 14.48 13.49 0.60
C PHE A 40 14.09 14.32 -0.63
N ILE A 41 13.00 13.96 -1.30
CA ILE A 41 12.42 14.71 -2.41
C ILE A 41 11.46 15.74 -1.80
N ARG A 42 11.50 16.95 -2.34
CA ARG A 42 10.64 18.06 -1.93
C ARG A 42 9.17 17.63 -1.89
N ASP A 43 8.48 18.05 -0.83
CA ASP A 43 7.04 17.88 -0.62
C ASP A 43 6.54 16.42 -0.72
N ASN A 44 7.44 15.43 -0.54
CA ASN A 44 7.16 14.00 -0.73
C ASN A 44 6.52 13.66 -2.08
N LEU A 45 6.88 14.41 -3.13
CA LEU A 45 6.33 14.17 -4.47
C LEU A 45 6.81 12.83 -5.02
N ASN A 46 5.91 12.13 -5.70
CA ASN A 46 6.24 11.00 -6.55
C ASN A 46 6.69 11.53 -7.91
N LEU A 47 8.01 11.69 -8.08
CA LEU A 47 8.59 12.28 -9.29
C LEU A 47 8.17 11.55 -10.57
N ASP A 48 8.04 10.22 -10.53
CA ASP A 48 7.64 9.46 -11.71
C ASP A 48 6.22 9.86 -12.14
N ALA A 49 5.30 9.99 -11.18
CA ALA A 49 3.93 10.43 -11.43
C ALA A 49 3.86 11.89 -11.90
N GLU A 50 4.62 12.79 -11.26
CA GLU A 50 4.66 14.21 -11.65
C GLU A 50 5.25 14.40 -13.05
N VAL A 51 6.31 13.68 -13.40
CA VAL A 51 6.93 13.75 -14.74
C VAL A 51 5.97 13.22 -15.81
N LEU A 52 5.24 12.15 -15.52
CA LEU A 52 4.22 11.63 -16.45
C LEU A 52 3.08 12.65 -16.65
N ALA A 53 2.65 13.33 -15.59
CA ALA A 53 1.64 14.38 -15.68
C ALA A 53 2.13 15.60 -16.48
N GLN A 54 3.38 16.04 -16.27
CA GLN A 54 4.00 17.09 -17.10
C GLN A 54 4.09 16.67 -18.56
N LEU A 55 4.50 15.43 -18.84
CA LEU A 55 4.61 14.92 -20.19
C LEU A 55 3.25 14.87 -20.89
N ASP A 56 2.21 14.41 -20.20
CA ASP A 56 0.84 14.39 -20.73
C ASP A 56 0.33 15.81 -21.03
N ALA A 57 0.55 16.77 -20.12
CA ALA A 57 0.23 18.18 -20.34
C ALA A 57 0.93 18.77 -21.58
N LEU A 58 2.22 18.45 -21.76
CA LEU A 58 3.01 18.86 -22.93
C LEU A 58 2.49 18.20 -24.22
N MET A 59 2.20 16.91 -24.20
CA MET A 59 1.68 16.17 -25.35
C MET A 59 0.30 16.71 -25.79
N ASN A 60 -0.52 17.11 -24.82
CA ASN A 60 -1.84 17.69 -25.06
C ASN A 60 -1.81 19.20 -25.36
N LYS A 61 -0.61 19.80 -25.53
CA LYS A 61 -0.39 21.23 -25.78
C LYS A 61 -1.04 22.16 -24.74
N ARG A 62 -1.16 21.69 -23.50
CA ARG A 62 -1.71 22.44 -22.37
C ARG A 62 -0.74 22.41 -21.18
N PRO A 63 0.44 23.03 -21.32
CA PRO A 63 1.45 23.02 -20.27
C PRO A 63 1.00 23.72 -18.99
N ASP A 64 0.07 24.68 -19.12
CA ASP A 64 -0.50 25.44 -17.99
C ASP A 64 -1.48 24.59 -17.15
N ASP A 65 -1.94 23.44 -17.67
CA ASP A 65 -2.83 22.52 -16.94
C ASP A 65 -2.06 21.70 -15.88
N TYR A 66 -0.72 21.75 -15.87
CA TYR A 66 0.07 21.01 -14.89
C TYR A 66 0.17 21.77 -13.55
N GLU A 67 -0.35 21.15 -12.50
CA GLU A 67 -0.14 21.56 -11.11
C GLU A 67 0.63 20.47 -10.35
N PRO A 68 1.67 20.82 -9.56
CA PRO A 68 2.40 19.83 -8.75
C PRO A 68 1.53 19.24 -7.64
N GLY A 69 1.54 17.92 -7.48
CA GLY A 69 0.93 17.23 -6.32
C GLY A 69 -0.29 16.36 -6.61
N PRO A 70 -1.30 16.78 -7.41
CA PRO A 70 -2.44 15.93 -7.77
C PRO A 70 -2.03 14.58 -8.36
N ALA A 71 -1.00 14.54 -9.20
CA ALA A 71 -0.50 13.30 -9.78
C ALA A 71 0.10 12.37 -8.71
N SER A 72 0.86 12.92 -7.75
CA SER A 72 1.35 12.17 -6.59
C SER A 72 0.22 11.61 -5.73
N GLN A 73 -0.80 12.42 -5.43
CA GLN A 73 -1.98 11.97 -4.66
C GLN A 73 -2.71 10.82 -5.37
N GLN A 74 -2.91 10.94 -6.67
CA GLN A 74 -3.51 9.87 -7.46
C GLN A 74 -2.65 8.61 -7.43
N ALA A 75 -1.32 8.75 -7.56
CA ALA A 75 -0.40 7.63 -7.47
C ALA A 75 -0.44 6.93 -6.08
N ARG A 76 -0.68 7.66 -4.99
CA ARG A 76 -0.91 7.05 -3.65
C ARG A 76 -2.15 6.17 -3.65
N ILE A 77 -3.25 6.69 -4.19
CA ILE A 77 -4.53 5.96 -4.27
C ILE A 77 -4.36 4.70 -5.11
N ASP A 78 -3.73 4.82 -6.28
CA ASP A 78 -3.52 3.69 -7.18
C ASP A 78 -2.62 2.62 -6.55
N TYR A 79 -1.56 3.05 -5.86
CA TYR A 79 -0.67 2.15 -5.12
C TYR A 79 -1.40 1.43 -3.98
N ALA A 80 -2.16 2.16 -3.15
CA ALA A 80 -2.94 1.59 -2.06
C ALA A 80 -3.99 0.59 -2.60
N ALA A 81 -4.70 0.95 -3.67
CA ALA A 81 -5.66 0.08 -4.32
C ALA A 81 -5.01 -1.22 -4.82
N GLU A 82 -3.83 -1.14 -5.44
CA GLU A 82 -3.12 -2.34 -5.89
C GLU A 82 -2.64 -3.21 -4.73
N ARG A 83 -2.13 -2.61 -3.64
CA ARG A 83 -1.76 -3.37 -2.44
C ARG A 83 -2.96 -4.05 -1.80
N LEU A 84 -4.13 -3.39 -1.78
CA LEU A 84 -5.36 -4.00 -1.30
C LEU A 84 -5.80 -5.18 -2.17
N ARG A 85 -5.68 -5.09 -3.50
CA ARG A 85 -5.93 -6.23 -4.41
C ARG A 85 -4.99 -7.39 -4.14
N LEU A 86 -3.71 -7.13 -3.89
CA LEU A 86 -2.75 -8.17 -3.52
C LEU A 86 -3.09 -8.84 -2.20
N LEU A 87 -3.51 -8.06 -1.19
CA LEU A 87 -3.97 -8.59 0.08
C LEU A 87 -5.18 -9.51 -0.12
N TYR A 88 -6.17 -9.07 -0.89
CA TYR A 88 -7.34 -9.87 -1.26
C TYR A 88 -6.95 -11.18 -1.96
N VAL A 89 -6.02 -11.13 -2.93
CA VAL A 89 -5.49 -12.33 -3.57
C VAL A 89 -4.89 -13.27 -2.53
N GLY A 90 -4.08 -12.77 -1.60
CA GLY A 90 -3.47 -13.56 -0.52
C GLY A 90 -4.50 -14.20 0.41
N ILE A 91 -5.53 -13.46 0.82
CA ILE A 91 -6.62 -13.94 1.68
C ILE A 91 -7.37 -15.08 0.99
N THR A 92 -7.73 -14.91 -0.29
CA THR A 92 -8.50 -15.90 -1.05
C THR A 92 -7.72 -17.14 -1.47
N ARG A 93 -6.43 -17.28 -1.10
CA ARG A 93 -5.70 -18.53 -1.33
C ARG A 93 -5.97 -19.59 -0.26
N ALA A 94 -6.57 -19.19 0.88
CA ALA A 94 -6.85 -20.08 2.00
C ALA A 94 -8.18 -20.80 1.81
N LYS A 95 -8.19 -22.13 1.92
CA LYS A 95 -9.43 -22.94 1.88
C LYS A 95 -10.07 -23.10 3.25
N SER A 96 -9.26 -23.30 4.28
CA SER A 96 -9.74 -23.67 5.61
C SER A 96 -9.24 -22.72 6.70
N ASP A 97 -7.94 -22.44 6.74
CA ASP A 97 -7.32 -21.64 7.80
C ASP A 97 -6.52 -20.47 7.24
N LEU A 98 -6.74 -19.29 7.80
CA LEU A 98 -5.99 -18.08 7.48
C LEU A 98 -5.42 -17.47 8.76
N SER A 99 -4.11 -17.26 8.79
CA SER A 99 -3.42 -16.54 9.87
C SER A 99 -2.77 -15.29 9.29
N ILE A 100 -3.08 -14.13 9.84
CA ILE A 100 -2.51 -12.85 9.41
C ILE A 100 -1.73 -12.22 10.56
N THR A 101 -0.49 -11.81 10.28
CA THR A 101 0.37 -11.13 11.26
C THR A 101 0.98 -9.86 10.68
N TRP A 102 1.29 -8.91 11.54
CA TRP A 102 2.07 -7.72 11.21
C TRP A 102 3.33 -7.65 12.06
N ASN A 103 4.26 -6.77 11.66
CA ASN A 103 5.46 -6.48 12.43
C ASN A 103 5.66 -4.98 12.55
N VAL A 104 6.44 -4.57 13.56
CA VAL A 104 6.76 -3.17 13.87
C VAL A 104 7.91 -2.60 13.04
N GLY A 105 8.47 -3.38 12.10
CA GLY A 105 9.58 -2.99 11.24
C GLY A 105 10.97 -3.19 11.86
N ARG A 106 12.02 -3.13 11.03
CA ARG A 106 13.42 -3.37 11.44
C ARG A 106 13.97 -2.30 12.40
N TYR A 107 13.55 -1.05 12.23
CA TYR A 107 14.10 0.11 12.94
C TYR A 107 13.22 0.58 14.10
N TRP A 108 12.35 -0.29 14.61
CA TRP A 108 11.36 0.05 15.64
C TRP A 108 11.99 0.65 16.91
N GLU A 109 13.21 0.25 17.27
CA GLU A 109 13.97 0.77 18.42
C GLU A 109 14.21 2.28 18.35
N ARG A 110 14.22 2.88 17.15
CA ARG A 110 14.40 4.33 16.95
C ARG A 110 13.14 5.14 17.32
N GLY A 111 12.02 4.47 17.59
CA GLY A 111 10.76 5.10 17.95
C GLY A 111 10.13 5.92 16.81
N GLY A 112 9.00 6.57 17.12
CA GLY A 112 8.31 7.47 16.19
C GLY A 112 7.88 6.80 14.88
N SER A 113 8.15 7.44 13.74
CA SER A 113 7.75 6.97 12.40
C SER A 113 8.45 5.69 11.94
N PHE A 114 9.47 5.22 12.66
CA PHE A 114 10.10 3.93 12.38
C PHE A 114 9.29 2.74 12.89
N VAL A 115 8.36 2.95 13.83
CA VAL A 115 7.47 1.91 14.34
C VAL A 115 6.29 1.75 13.40
N LYS A 116 6.23 0.59 12.73
CA LYS A 116 5.14 0.28 11.80
C LYS A 116 3.88 -0.14 12.53
N GLN A 117 2.76 0.35 12.04
CA GLN A 117 1.42 0.09 12.56
C GLN A 117 0.77 -1.04 11.74
N PRO A 118 -0.24 -1.75 12.27
CA PRO A 118 -1.06 -2.66 11.46
C PRO A 118 -1.63 -1.91 10.24
N ALA A 119 -1.75 -2.62 9.11
CA ALA A 119 -2.39 -2.05 7.94
C ALA A 119 -3.86 -1.73 8.25
N VAL A 120 -4.38 -0.58 7.79
CA VAL A 120 -5.79 -0.18 8.04
C VAL A 120 -6.79 -1.25 7.58
N PRO A 121 -6.59 -1.98 6.45
CA PRO A 121 -7.49 -3.06 6.06
C PRO A 121 -7.63 -4.16 7.12
N LEU A 122 -6.63 -4.39 7.97
CA LEU A 122 -6.75 -5.36 9.07
C LEU A 122 -7.67 -4.88 10.17
N TYR A 123 -7.68 -3.58 10.43
CA TYR A 123 -8.58 -2.98 11.41
C TYR A 123 -10.04 -3.20 10.98
N TYR A 124 -10.38 -2.86 9.74
CA TYR A 124 -11.70 -3.11 9.17
C TYR A 124 -12.05 -4.60 9.10
N LEU A 125 -11.10 -5.47 8.70
CA LEU A 125 -11.33 -6.91 8.68
C LEU A 125 -11.66 -7.45 10.08
N ARG A 126 -10.98 -6.93 11.11
CA ARG A 126 -11.25 -7.29 12.50
C ARG A 126 -12.64 -6.84 12.95
N GLU A 127 -13.05 -5.60 12.63
CA GLU A 127 -14.39 -5.11 12.96
C GLU A 127 -15.49 -6.00 12.32
N VAL A 128 -15.31 -6.36 11.05
CA VAL A 128 -16.23 -7.27 10.34
C VAL A 128 -16.27 -8.66 10.97
N ILE A 129 -15.12 -9.22 11.38
CA ILE A 129 -15.06 -10.54 12.04
C ILE A 129 -15.72 -10.51 13.42
N ASN A 130 -15.55 -9.41 14.15
CA ASN A 130 -16.09 -9.25 15.50
C ASN A 130 -17.59 -8.89 15.52
N GLY A 131 -18.14 -8.45 14.38
CA GLY A 131 -19.53 -8.01 14.27
C GLY A 131 -19.78 -6.58 14.77
N ASP A 132 -18.73 -5.75 14.80
CA ASP A 132 -18.77 -4.36 15.28
C ASP A 132 -19.03 -3.34 14.14
N ALA A 133 -19.30 -3.81 12.92
CA ALA A 133 -19.44 -3.03 11.69
C ALA A 133 -20.90 -2.80 11.25
#